data_AF-A0A087DIF8-F1
#
_entry.id   AF-A0A087DIF8-F1
#
_cell.length_a   1.000
_cell.length_b   1.000
_cell.length_c   1.000
_cell.angle_alpha   90.00
_cell.angle_beta   90.00
_cell.angle_gamma   90.00
#
_symmetry.space_group_name_H-M   'P 1'
#
loop_
_entity.id
_entity.type
_entity.pdbx_description
1 polymer ?
#
loop_
_entity_poly.entity_id
_entity_poly.type
_entity_poly.pdbx_seq_one_letter_code
_entity_poly.pdbx_strand_id
1 'polypeptide(L)'
;MGAAEARDPRKRLIRWDSGANGTVRMKETELIMSVSSHTDHQVSATAASRPDNAHSTGVADSGRWSTRRIAVYALFVALAMATSFIEFPIIPGVQWLKYDPSGIVCLIAGFAFGPAAAAIVSVLGFVPHLFLNPWGTLMAVLVALTLSVPAALIYRANRTRKGAVIGLIVGAVCALAAAIVGNLIVTPFYAHMTVAQVAALIVPALLPFNLVKFAIHGVATFLIYKPISTLLNK
;
A
#
# COMPACT_ATOMS: atom_id res chain seq x y z
N MET A 1 34.22 -65.76 44.18
CA MET A 1 33.80 -64.34 44.15
C MET A 1 34.86 -63.56 43.40
N GLY A 2 34.51 -63.05 42.23
CA GLY A 2 35.40 -62.32 41.32
C GLY A 2 34.53 -61.47 40.39
N ALA A 3 34.98 -60.24 40.16
CA ALA A 3 34.20 -59.09 39.77
C ALA A 3 33.76 -59.04 38.29
N ALA A 4 32.83 -58.13 38.02
CA ALA A 4 32.30 -57.76 36.71
C ALA A 4 33.35 -57.09 35.83
N GLU A 5 33.37 -57.45 34.53
CA GLU A 5 34.04 -56.69 33.47
C GLU A 5 33.00 -56.34 32.40
N ALA A 6 32.70 -55.04 32.27
CA ALA A 6 31.77 -54.50 31.29
C ALA A 6 32.41 -54.47 29.88
N ARG A 7 31.67 -54.85 28.83
CA ARG A 7 32.07 -54.66 27.42
C ARG A 7 31.15 -53.67 26.71
N ASP A 8 31.80 -52.63 26.18
CA ASP A 8 31.31 -51.46 25.46
C ASP A 8 30.54 -51.79 24.15
N PRO A 9 29.35 -51.21 23.90
CA PRO A 9 28.53 -51.44 22.70
C PRO A 9 28.99 -50.69 21.43
N ARG A 10 30.16 -50.01 21.42
CA ARG A 10 30.61 -49.26 20.24
C ARG A 10 31.65 -49.98 19.37
N LYS A 11 31.24 -51.00 18.62
CA LYS A 11 31.92 -51.41 17.38
C LYS A 11 30.92 -51.76 16.27
N ARG A 12 30.62 -50.75 15.45
CA ARG A 12 29.96 -50.90 14.14
C ARG A 12 30.89 -51.71 13.23
N LEU A 13 30.51 -52.95 12.93
CA LEU A 13 31.18 -53.78 11.94
C LEU A 13 30.62 -53.43 10.56
N ILE A 14 31.15 -52.40 9.91
CA ILE A 14 30.82 -52.13 8.50
C ILE A 14 31.71 -53.05 7.66
N ARG A 15 31.14 -54.14 7.15
CA ARG A 15 31.81 -55.03 6.19
C ARG A 15 31.49 -54.51 4.78
N TRP A 16 32.44 -53.83 4.15
CA TRP A 16 32.41 -53.50 2.72
C TRP A 16 33.02 -54.67 1.96
N ASP A 17 32.23 -55.32 1.10
CA ASP A 17 32.74 -56.23 0.08
C ASP A 17 32.62 -55.51 -1.27
N SER A 18 33.77 -55.13 -1.83
CA SER A 18 33.83 -54.40 -3.10
C SER A 18 33.90 -55.42 -4.23
N GLY A 19 32.73 -55.80 -4.74
CA GLY A 19 32.62 -56.62 -5.94
C GLY A 19 32.94 -55.78 -7.17
N ALA A 20 33.98 -56.17 -7.91
CA ALA A 20 34.32 -55.62 -9.22
C ALA A 20 33.26 -55.98 -10.27
N ASN A 21 32.16 -55.23 -10.32
CA ASN A 21 31.43 -54.89 -11.56
C ASN A 21 30.27 -53.95 -11.23
N GLY A 22 30.44 -52.67 -11.58
CA GLY A 22 29.48 -51.62 -11.33
C GLY A 22 28.22 -51.77 -12.18
N THR A 23 27.11 -52.22 -11.57
CA THR A 23 25.73 -51.76 -11.76
C THR A 23 24.78 -52.70 -11.03
N VAL A 24 23.99 -52.22 -10.07
CA VAL A 24 22.76 -52.93 -9.66
C VAL A 24 21.61 -51.96 -9.42
N ARG A 25 20.55 -52.26 -10.18
CA ARG A 25 19.23 -51.66 -10.30
C ARG A 25 18.36 -52.02 -9.08
N MET A 26 17.79 -51.04 -8.37
CA MET A 26 16.74 -51.30 -7.38
C MET A 26 15.37 -51.34 -8.05
N LYS A 27 14.71 -52.52 -7.99
CA LYS A 27 13.26 -52.68 -8.10
C LYS A 27 12.74 -52.82 -6.69
N GLU A 28 11.86 -51.93 -6.25
CA GLU A 28 11.16 -52.06 -4.97
C GLU A 28 9.79 -52.69 -5.23
N THR A 29 9.63 -53.92 -4.76
CA THR A 29 8.37 -54.67 -4.76
C THR A 29 7.65 -54.32 -3.47
N GLU A 30 6.57 -53.55 -3.55
CA GLU A 30 5.71 -53.30 -2.39
C GLU A 30 5.09 -54.62 -1.90
N LEU A 31 5.31 -54.95 -0.64
CA LEU A 31 4.69 -56.09 0.03
C LEU A 31 3.87 -55.56 1.21
N ILE A 32 2.56 -55.54 0.99
CA ILE A 32 1.52 -55.23 1.98
C ILE A 32 1.55 -56.32 3.05
N MET A 33 1.87 -55.96 4.29
CA MET A 33 1.61 -56.80 5.46
C MET A 33 0.64 -56.10 6.40
N SER A 34 -0.56 -56.68 6.49
CA SER A 34 -1.59 -56.38 7.48
C SER A 34 -1.21 -57.07 8.80
N VAL A 35 -1.18 -56.31 9.90
CA VAL A 35 -1.16 -56.85 11.26
C VAL A 35 -2.18 -56.09 12.08
N SER A 36 -3.19 -56.81 12.56
CA SER A 36 -4.15 -56.34 13.56
C SER A 36 -3.67 -56.74 14.97
N SER A 37 -3.62 -55.79 15.91
CA SER A 37 -4.40 -55.82 17.17
C SER A 37 -3.80 -54.95 18.29
N HIS A 38 -4.74 -54.40 19.06
CA HIS A 38 -4.68 -53.85 20.42
C HIS A 38 -4.33 -52.37 20.65
N THR A 39 -5.41 -51.65 20.97
CA THR A 39 -5.59 -50.39 21.70
C THR A 39 -4.76 -50.35 22.98
N ASP A 40 -4.03 -49.24 23.22
CA ASP A 40 -4.21 -48.40 24.42
C ASP A 40 -3.32 -47.13 24.39
N HIS A 41 -3.97 -46.01 24.72
CA HIS A 41 -3.44 -44.67 25.08
C HIS A 41 -2.58 -43.87 24.08
N GLN A 42 -3.26 -42.96 23.37
CA GLN A 42 -2.68 -41.75 22.77
C GLN A 42 -2.05 -40.84 23.84
N VAL A 43 -0.73 -40.65 23.77
CA VAL A 43 -0.09 -39.40 24.22
C VAL A 43 0.57 -38.79 22.99
N SER A 44 -0.09 -37.76 22.46
CA SER A 44 0.36 -37.01 21.29
C SER A 44 1.59 -36.18 21.66
N ALA A 45 2.77 -36.61 21.22
CA ALA A 45 4.00 -35.84 21.35
C ALA A 45 3.97 -34.68 20.34
N THR A 46 3.51 -33.52 20.79
CA THR A 46 3.66 -32.23 20.09
C THR A 46 5.13 -31.98 19.79
N ALA A 47 5.45 -31.79 18.51
CA ALA A 47 6.76 -31.37 18.04
C ALA A 47 7.18 -30.07 18.74
N ALA A 48 8.29 -30.11 19.46
CA ALA A 48 8.87 -28.97 20.17
C ALA A 48 9.21 -27.85 19.18
N SER A 49 8.60 -26.69 19.37
CA SER A 49 8.98 -25.43 18.71
C SER A 49 10.35 -24.96 19.21
N ARG A 50 11.25 -24.61 18.28
CA ARG A 50 12.54 -23.93 18.54
C ARG A 50 12.33 -22.69 19.45
N PRO A 51 13.18 -22.45 20.47
CA PRO A 51 13.02 -21.37 21.45
C PRO A 51 13.43 -19.96 20.94
N ASP A 52 13.80 -19.84 19.67
CA ASP A 52 14.45 -18.66 19.08
C ASP A 52 13.49 -17.46 18.92
N ASN A 53 12.18 -17.64 19.18
CA ASN A 53 11.15 -16.62 19.00
C ASN A 53 10.65 -16.00 20.33
N ALA A 54 11.33 -16.23 21.45
CA ALA A 54 10.90 -15.80 22.78
C ALA A 54 10.88 -14.27 23.01
N HIS A 55 11.30 -13.46 22.03
CA HIS A 55 11.31 -11.99 22.11
C HIS A 55 10.43 -11.29 21.07
N SER A 56 9.41 -11.96 20.53
CA SER A 56 8.33 -11.27 19.85
C SER A 56 7.30 -10.78 20.87
N THR A 57 7.49 -9.58 21.41
CA THR A 57 6.41 -8.83 22.12
C THR A 57 5.39 -8.28 21.11
N GLY A 58 5.02 -9.09 20.11
CA GLY A 58 3.86 -8.85 19.31
C GLY A 58 2.65 -9.33 20.09
N VAL A 59 2.07 -8.43 20.91
CA VAL A 59 0.67 -8.59 21.32
C VAL A 59 -0.11 -8.93 20.05
N ALA A 60 -0.93 -9.98 20.10
CA ALA A 60 -1.77 -10.40 19.00
C ALA A 60 -2.73 -9.25 18.61
N ASP A 61 -2.26 -8.36 17.73
CA ASP A 61 -2.96 -7.17 17.27
C ASP A 61 -3.91 -7.55 16.13
N SER A 62 -4.92 -8.37 16.41
CA SER A 62 -6.08 -8.46 15.52
C SER A 62 -6.91 -7.18 15.69
N GLY A 63 -6.48 -6.10 15.03
CA GLY A 63 -7.22 -4.83 14.96
C GLY A 63 -6.44 -3.56 15.28
N ARG A 64 -5.20 -3.65 15.78
CA ARG A 64 -4.38 -2.45 16.06
C ARG A 64 -3.54 -2.06 14.84
N TRP A 65 -3.39 -0.77 14.62
CA TRP A 65 -2.56 -0.24 13.54
C TRP A 65 -1.10 -0.64 13.77
N SER A 66 -0.56 -1.47 12.89
CA SER A 66 0.87 -1.84 12.95
C SER A 66 1.74 -0.59 12.86
N THR A 67 2.76 -0.50 13.73
CA THR A 67 3.75 0.59 13.74
C THR A 67 4.34 0.85 12.35
N ARG A 68 4.54 -0.20 11.55
CA ARG A 68 5.00 -0.10 10.15
C ARG A 68 4.03 0.71 9.28
N ARG A 69 2.72 0.49 9.41
CA ARG A 69 1.70 1.24 8.62
C ARG A 69 1.68 2.70 9.02
N ILE A 70 1.75 3.00 10.32
CA ILE A 70 1.77 4.37 10.83
C ILE A 70 3.00 5.11 10.29
N ALA A 71 4.19 4.49 10.40
CA ALA A 71 5.43 5.09 9.91
C ALA A 71 5.39 5.38 8.41
N VAL A 72 4.85 4.45 7.62
CA VAL A 72 4.72 4.63 6.17
C VAL A 72 3.72 5.73 5.83
N TYR A 73 2.58 5.81 6.51
CA TYR A 73 1.62 6.90 6.28
C TYR A 73 2.22 8.25 6.65
N ALA A 74 2.96 8.32 7.76
CA ALA A 74 3.68 9.53 8.16
C ALA A 74 4.70 9.96 7.09
N LEU A 75 5.42 9.02 6.47
CA LEU A 75 6.34 9.32 5.37
C LEU A 75 5.61 9.90 4.14
N PHE A 76 4.48 9.30 3.74
CA PHE A 76 3.69 9.82 2.62
C PHE A 76 3.06 11.18 2.94
N VAL A 77 2.62 11.40 4.18
CA VAL A 77 2.12 12.69 4.65
C VAL A 77 3.24 13.74 4.59
N ALA A 78 4.43 13.43 5.10
CA ALA A 78 5.57 14.33 5.05
C ALA A 78 5.96 14.68 3.61
N LEU A 79 5.94 13.70 2.71
CA LEU A 79 6.20 13.92 1.29
C LEU A 79 5.10 14.79 0.63
N ALA A 80 3.83 14.54 0.96
CA ALA A 80 2.71 15.35 0.47
C ALA A 80 2.79 16.80 0.98
N MET A 81 3.18 17.01 2.24
CA MET A 81 3.45 18.34 2.80
C MET A 81 4.62 19.03 2.10
N ALA A 82 5.74 18.34 1.91
CA ALA A 82 6.90 18.94 1.25
C ALA A 82 6.59 19.34 -0.20
N THR A 83 5.84 18.49 -0.90
CA THR A 83 5.45 18.74 -2.29
C THR A 83 4.34 19.78 -2.43
N SER A 84 3.47 19.97 -1.43
CA SER A 84 2.41 20.98 -1.49
C SER A 84 2.97 22.41 -1.44
N PHE A 85 4.15 22.63 -0.84
CA PHE A 85 4.83 23.92 -0.88
C PHE A 85 5.48 24.27 -2.23
N ILE A 86 5.62 23.29 -3.14
CA ILE A 86 6.12 23.53 -4.50
C ILE A 86 4.93 23.94 -5.37
N GLU A 87 4.32 25.07 -5.01
CA GLU A 87 3.12 25.57 -5.67
C GLU A 87 3.41 26.76 -6.59
N PHE A 88 2.85 26.74 -7.80
CA PHE A 88 2.99 27.83 -8.77
C PHE A 88 1.71 28.00 -9.62
N PRO A 89 1.37 29.23 -10.02
CA PRO A 89 0.20 29.48 -10.88
C PRO A 89 0.51 29.05 -12.32
N ILE A 90 -0.35 28.18 -12.89
CA ILE A 90 -0.19 27.73 -14.28
C ILE A 90 -0.77 28.75 -15.27
N ILE A 91 -1.90 29.39 -14.90
CA ILE A 91 -2.61 30.30 -15.80
C ILE A 91 -2.16 31.75 -15.52
N PRO A 92 -1.58 32.45 -16.52
CA PRO A 92 -1.29 33.88 -16.41
C PRO A 92 -2.57 34.67 -16.09
N GLY A 93 -2.51 35.55 -15.09
CA GLY A 93 -3.66 36.35 -14.66
C GLY A 93 -4.56 35.70 -13.61
N VAL A 94 -4.38 34.42 -13.26
CA VAL A 94 -5.17 33.71 -12.25
C VAL A 94 -4.26 33.19 -11.12
N GLN A 95 -3.78 34.10 -10.26
CA GLN A 95 -2.73 33.81 -9.27
C GLN A 95 -3.20 32.95 -8.09
N TRP A 96 -4.50 32.88 -7.84
CA TRP A 96 -5.08 32.05 -6.79
C TRP A 96 -5.16 30.56 -7.16
N LEU A 97 -5.02 30.23 -8.44
CA LEU A 97 -5.16 28.86 -8.95
C LEU A 97 -3.77 28.23 -9.12
N LYS A 98 -3.30 27.63 -8.03
CA LYS A 98 -1.94 27.09 -7.92
C LYS A 98 -1.88 25.59 -8.14
N TYR A 99 -0.93 25.17 -8.96
CA TYR A 99 -0.59 23.77 -9.15
C TYR A 99 0.48 23.35 -8.16
N ASP A 100 0.31 22.16 -7.60
CA ASP A 100 1.23 21.50 -6.70
C ASP A 100 1.28 19.99 -7.03
N PRO A 101 2.44 19.32 -6.88
CA PRO A 101 2.57 17.88 -7.15
C PRO A 101 2.06 16.97 -6.01
N SER A 102 1.51 17.50 -4.92
CA SER A 102 1.14 16.67 -3.75
C SER A 102 0.01 15.67 -4.04
N GLY A 103 -0.86 15.95 -5.02
CA GLY A 103 -1.89 15.03 -5.49
C GLY A 103 -1.32 13.70 -6.02
N ILE A 104 -0.12 13.72 -6.61
CA ILE A 104 0.59 12.50 -7.07
C ILE A 104 0.91 11.61 -5.88
N VAL A 105 1.40 12.21 -4.79
CA VAL A 105 1.76 11.51 -3.55
C VAL A 105 0.52 10.88 -2.92
N CYS A 106 -0.60 11.62 -2.89
CA CYS A 106 -1.89 11.13 -2.39
C CYS A 106 -2.41 9.92 -3.18
N LEU A 107 -2.32 9.99 -4.52
CA LEU A 107 -2.70 8.90 -5.40
C LEU A 107 -1.81 7.66 -5.24
N ILE A 108 -0.49 7.83 -5.11
CA ILE A 108 0.44 6.73 -4.88
C ILE A 108 0.13 6.05 -3.54
N ALA A 109 -0.08 6.81 -2.48
CA ALA A 109 -0.47 6.28 -1.17
C ALA A 109 -1.79 5.49 -1.27
N GLY A 110 -2.77 6.03 -2.00
CA GLY A 110 -4.03 5.36 -2.30
C GLY A 110 -3.88 4.03 -3.03
N PHE A 111 -3.01 3.99 -4.04
CA PHE A 111 -2.79 2.78 -4.83
C PHE A 111 -2.01 1.72 -4.06
N ALA A 112 -1.04 2.12 -3.24
CA ALA A 112 -0.24 1.22 -2.44
C ALA A 112 -1.03 0.63 -1.24
N PHE A 113 -1.66 1.48 -0.43
CA PHE A 113 -2.24 1.07 0.87
C PHE A 113 -3.77 1.11 0.91
N GLY A 114 -4.40 1.64 -0.13
CA GLY A 114 -5.85 1.70 -0.27
C GLY A 114 -6.47 3.06 0.08
N PRO A 115 -7.81 3.14 0.01
CA PRO A 115 -8.55 4.41 0.09
C PRO A 115 -8.36 5.17 1.40
N ALA A 116 -8.18 4.47 2.53
CA ALA A 116 -7.95 5.11 3.83
C ALA A 116 -6.62 5.88 3.86
N ALA A 117 -5.58 5.35 3.22
CA ALA A 117 -4.30 6.04 3.11
C ALA A 117 -4.39 7.25 2.19
N ALA A 118 -5.09 7.14 1.06
CA ALA A 118 -5.40 8.28 0.20
C ALA A 118 -6.08 9.41 0.99
N ALA A 119 -7.08 9.08 1.80
CA ALA A 119 -7.79 10.07 2.62
C ALA A 119 -6.86 10.73 3.65
N ILE A 120 -6.13 9.93 4.44
CA ILE A 120 -5.24 10.45 5.49
C ILE A 120 -4.15 11.34 4.90
N VAL A 121 -3.50 10.89 3.82
CA VAL A 121 -2.43 11.66 3.16
C VAL A 121 -2.97 12.95 2.53
N SER A 122 -4.17 12.90 1.95
CA SER A 122 -4.82 14.08 1.36
C SER A 122 -5.25 15.11 2.41
N VAL A 123 -5.69 14.70 3.61
CA VAL A 123 -6.06 15.66 4.65
C VAL A 123 -4.81 16.20 5.35
N LEU A 124 -3.95 15.31 5.83
CA LEU A 124 -2.79 15.72 6.62
C LEU A 124 -1.74 16.46 5.78
N GLY A 125 -1.58 16.10 4.51
CA GLY A 125 -0.63 16.74 3.58
C GLY A 125 -0.81 18.26 3.41
N PHE A 126 -2.02 18.76 3.67
CA PHE A 126 -2.36 20.18 3.53
C PHE A 126 -2.54 20.91 4.87
N VAL A 127 -2.36 20.24 6.01
CA VAL A 127 -2.47 20.88 7.35
C VAL A 127 -1.61 22.13 7.50
N PRO A 128 -0.35 22.20 7.00
CA PRO A 128 0.45 23.42 7.11
C PRO A 128 -0.19 24.63 6.39
N HIS A 129 -0.90 24.38 5.29
CA HIS A 129 -1.55 25.43 4.50
C HIS A 129 -2.78 26.00 5.21
N LEU A 130 -3.38 25.28 6.15
CA LEU A 130 -4.55 25.73 6.91
C LEU A 130 -4.27 27.04 7.67
N PHE A 131 -3.03 27.21 8.15
CA PHE A 131 -2.59 28.40 8.88
C PHE A 131 -2.25 29.58 7.96
N LEU A 132 -2.08 29.34 6.66
CA LEU A 132 -1.72 30.35 5.67
C LEU A 132 -2.93 30.81 4.87
N ASN A 133 -3.71 29.85 4.34
CA ASN A 133 -4.84 30.08 3.45
C ASN A 133 -5.94 29.03 3.71
N PRO A 134 -6.82 29.22 4.70
CA PRO A 134 -7.78 28.20 5.11
C PRO A 134 -8.80 27.85 4.01
N TRP A 135 -9.27 28.84 3.25
CA TRP A 135 -10.22 28.62 2.14
C TRP A 135 -9.60 27.84 0.97
N GLY A 136 -8.38 28.20 0.59
CA GLY A 136 -7.62 27.47 -0.44
C GLY A 136 -7.28 26.05 0.01
N THR A 137 -6.96 25.88 1.29
CA THR A 137 -6.68 24.57 1.91
C THR A 137 -7.91 23.67 1.87
N LEU A 138 -9.09 24.20 2.23
CA LEU A 138 -10.34 23.46 2.17
C LEU A 138 -10.61 22.94 0.75
N MET A 139 -10.43 23.81 -0.25
CA MET A 139 -10.57 23.45 -1.67
C MET A 139 -9.55 22.39 -2.09
N ALA A 140 -8.28 22.57 -1.72
CA ALA A 140 -7.20 21.65 -2.05
C ALA A 140 -7.43 20.26 -1.46
N VAL A 141 -7.85 20.18 -0.18
CA VAL A 141 -8.19 18.92 0.49
C VAL A 141 -9.40 18.26 -0.17
N LEU A 142 -10.45 19.02 -0.48
CA LEU A 142 -11.64 18.51 -1.15
C LEU A 142 -11.31 17.90 -2.52
N VAL A 143 -10.51 18.61 -3.32
CA VAL A 143 -10.04 18.12 -4.63
C VAL A 143 -9.11 16.92 -4.47
N ALA A 144 -8.18 16.93 -3.51
CA ALA A 144 -7.27 15.82 -3.27
C ALA A 144 -8.02 14.54 -2.83
N LEU A 145 -9.02 14.67 -1.97
CA LEU A 145 -9.88 13.56 -1.53
C LEU A 145 -10.70 12.98 -2.69
N THR A 146 -11.38 13.84 -3.43
CA THR A 146 -12.24 13.43 -4.55
C THR A 146 -11.45 12.94 -5.76
N LEU A 147 -10.17 13.29 -5.88
CA LEU A 147 -9.25 12.70 -6.84
C LEU A 147 -8.76 11.32 -6.38
N SER A 148 -8.23 11.24 -5.16
CA SER A 148 -7.44 10.08 -4.72
C SER A 148 -8.28 8.93 -4.17
N VAL A 149 -9.36 9.19 -3.43
CA VAL A 149 -10.20 8.18 -2.78
C VAL A 149 -10.94 7.31 -3.80
N PRO A 150 -11.73 7.86 -4.74
CA PRO A 150 -12.40 7.05 -5.76
C PRO A 150 -11.41 6.33 -6.67
N ALA A 151 -10.28 6.96 -7.02
CA ALA A 151 -9.23 6.29 -7.78
C ALA A 151 -8.68 5.06 -7.03
N ALA A 152 -8.40 5.21 -5.74
CA ALA A 152 -7.91 4.13 -4.89
C ALA A 152 -8.95 3.02 -4.68
N LEU A 153 -10.24 3.36 -4.58
CA LEU A 153 -11.33 2.39 -4.46
C LEU A 153 -11.41 1.47 -5.70
N ILE A 154 -11.40 2.08 -6.89
CA ILE A 154 -11.48 1.34 -8.16
C ILE A 154 -10.23 0.49 -8.37
N TYR A 155 -9.04 1.05 -8.13
CA TYR A 155 -7.80 0.30 -8.27
C TYR A 155 -7.68 -0.84 -7.24
N ARG A 156 -8.22 -0.67 -6.03
CA ARG A 156 -8.26 -1.74 -5.02
C ARG A 156 -9.15 -2.91 -5.48
N ALA A 157 -10.25 -2.64 -6.16
CA ALA A 157 -11.12 -3.69 -6.69
C ALA A 157 -10.47 -4.49 -7.83
N ASN A 158 -9.70 -3.83 -8.69
CA ASN A 158 -9.00 -4.48 -9.80
C ASN A 158 -7.57 -3.96 -9.94
N ARG A 159 -6.61 -4.67 -9.32
CA ARG A 159 -5.16 -4.33 -9.28
C ARG A 159 -4.45 -4.58 -10.62
N THR A 160 -4.98 -4.04 -11.72
CA THR A 160 -4.41 -4.14 -13.07
C THR A 160 -4.07 -2.76 -13.63
N ARG A 161 -3.29 -2.71 -14.73
CA ARG A 161 -3.03 -1.45 -15.45
C ARG A 161 -4.32 -0.79 -15.94
N LYS A 162 -5.27 -1.59 -16.42
CA LYS A 162 -6.60 -1.11 -16.85
C LYS A 162 -7.36 -0.53 -15.66
N GLY A 163 -7.37 -1.23 -14.52
CA GLY A 163 -7.99 -0.72 -13.29
C GLY A 163 -7.38 0.59 -12.78
N ALA A 164 -6.06 0.76 -12.91
CA ALA A 164 -5.38 2.01 -12.57
C ALA A 164 -5.84 3.17 -13.47
N VAL A 165 -5.88 2.96 -14.79
CA VAL A 165 -6.34 3.99 -15.74
C VAL A 165 -7.80 4.37 -15.48
N ILE A 166 -8.70 3.39 -15.31
CA ILE A 166 -10.11 3.64 -15.01
C ILE A 166 -10.24 4.39 -13.68
N GLY A 167 -9.50 3.98 -12.66
CA GLY A 167 -9.49 4.67 -11.36
C GLY A 167 -9.05 6.12 -11.47
N LEU A 168 -7.98 6.40 -12.21
CA LEU A 168 -7.49 7.75 -12.44
C LEU A 168 -8.50 8.62 -13.21
N ILE A 169 -9.15 8.07 -14.25
CA ILE A 169 -10.17 8.80 -15.01
C ILE A 169 -11.37 9.13 -14.12
N VAL A 170 -11.90 8.14 -13.39
CA VAL A 170 -13.06 8.37 -12.51
C VAL A 170 -12.70 9.35 -11.39
N GLY A 171 -11.51 9.21 -10.80
CA GLY A 171 -11.01 10.16 -9.80
C GLY A 171 -10.90 11.58 -10.37
N ALA A 172 -10.37 11.75 -11.58
CA ALA A 172 -10.27 13.06 -12.23
C ALA A 172 -11.65 13.68 -12.51
N VAL A 173 -12.64 12.88 -12.92
CA VAL A 173 -14.02 13.34 -13.13
C VAL A 173 -14.66 13.77 -11.80
N CYS A 174 -14.53 12.96 -10.75
CA CYS A 174 -15.02 13.30 -9.41
C CYS A 174 -14.36 14.58 -8.88
N ALA A 175 -13.04 14.69 -9.03
CA ALA A 175 -12.27 15.87 -8.62
C ALA A 175 -12.63 17.12 -9.41
N LEU A 176 -12.92 16.99 -10.71
CA LEU A 176 -13.35 18.10 -11.55
C LEU A 176 -14.72 18.62 -11.14
N ALA A 177 -15.68 17.73 -10.91
CA ALA A 177 -17.00 18.11 -10.41
C ALA A 177 -16.89 18.80 -9.04
N ALA A 178 -16.09 18.22 -8.14
CA ALA A 178 -15.83 18.78 -6.81
C ALA A 178 -15.13 20.15 -6.88
N ALA A 179 -14.17 20.33 -7.79
CA ALA A 179 -13.49 21.59 -8.01
C ALA A 179 -14.45 22.67 -8.53
N ILE A 180 -15.32 22.35 -9.49
CA ILE A 180 -16.30 23.32 -10.04
C ILE A 180 -17.29 23.73 -8.95
N VAL A 181 -17.89 22.76 -8.26
CA VAL A 181 -18.84 23.02 -7.16
C VAL A 181 -18.15 23.80 -6.03
N GLY A 182 -16.93 23.40 -5.68
CA GLY A 182 -16.13 24.06 -4.66
C GLY A 182 -15.84 25.52 -5.00
N ASN A 183 -15.42 25.81 -6.23
CA ASN A 183 -15.19 27.19 -6.66
C ASN A 183 -16.49 28.00 -6.68
N LEU A 184 -17.61 27.44 -7.14
CA LEU A 184 -18.90 28.15 -7.13
C LEU A 184 -19.39 28.50 -5.72
N ILE A 185 -19.05 27.70 -4.71
CA ILE A 185 -19.46 27.95 -3.32
C ILE A 185 -18.43 28.83 -2.60
N VAL A 186 -17.15 28.49 -2.64
CA VAL A 186 -16.12 29.12 -1.80
C VAL A 186 -15.52 30.37 -2.43
N THR A 187 -15.39 30.44 -3.75
CA THR A 187 -14.83 31.62 -4.44
C THR A 187 -15.61 32.91 -4.19
N PRO A 188 -16.95 32.92 -4.18
CA PRO A 188 -17.70 34.12 -3.82
C PRO A 188 -17.40 34.67 -2.43
N PHE A 189 -17.16 33.79 -1.44
CA PHE A 189 -16.91 34.21 -0.06
C PHE A 189 -15.52 34.84 0.13
N TYR A 190 -14.49 34.32 -0.54
CA TYR A 190 -13.12 34.84 -0.37
C TYR A 190 -12.72 35.90 -1.40
N ALA A 191 -13.25 35.83 -2.63
CA ALA A 191 -12.87 36.73 -3.73
C ALA A 191 -13.81 37.93 -3.87
N HIS A 192 -14.88 38.01 -3.07
CA HIS A 192 -15.93 39.04 -3.17
C HIS A 192 -16.54 39.17 -4.58
N MET A 193 -16.55 38.06 -5.33
CA MET A 193 -17.14 37.97 -6.66
C MET A 193 -18.54 37.37 -6.57
N THR A 194 -19.43 37.79 -7.46
CA THR A 194 -20.73 37.12 -7.61
C THR A 194 -20.55 35.71 -8.17
N VAL A 195 -21.49 34.81 -7.86
CA VAL A 195 -21.51 33.46 -8.43
C VAL A 195 -21.50 33.49 -9.97
N ALA A 196 -22.18 34.47 -10.58
CA ALA A 196 -22.20 34.65 -12.03
C ALA A 196 -20.80 34.97 -12.60
N GLN A 197 -20.03 35.82 -11.93
CA GLN A 197 -18.65 36.13 -12.35
C GLN A 197 -17.73 34.90 -12.20
N VAL A 198 -17.90 34.11 -11.14
CA VAL A 198 -17.14 32.85 -10.98
C VAL A 198 -17.54 31.82 -12.05
N ALA A 199 -18.83 31.73 -12.37
CA ALA A 199 -19.33 30.85 -13.43
C ALA A 199 -18.75 31.21 -14.80
N ALA A 200 -18.61 32.51 -15.09
CA ALA A 200 -17.96 32.98 -16.31
C ALA A 200 -16.48 32.57 -16.41
N LEU A 201 -15.81 32.31 -15.28
CA LEU A 201 -14.43 31.83 -15.23
C LEU A 201 -14.30 30.29 -15.36
N ILE A 202 -15.41 29.54 -15.35
CA ILE A 202 -15.37 28.08 -15.44
C ILE A 202 -14.69 27.62 -16.72
N VAL A 203 -15.23 28.03 -17.86
CA VAL A 203 -14.75 27.62 -19.18
C VAL A 203 -13.33 28.15 -19.48
N PRO A 204 -13.02 29.45 -19.27
CA PRO A 204 -11.71 29.99 -19.66
C PRO A 204 -10.57 29.68 -18.69
N ALA A 205 -10.84 29.42 -17.39
CA ALA A 205 -9.78 29.27 -16.40
C ALA A 205 -9.90 27.99 -15.57
N LEU A 206 -11.03 27.76 -14.89
CA LEU A 206 -11.13 26.68 -13.90
C LEU A 206 -11.05 25.30 -14.55
N LEU A 207 -11.77 25.09 -15.65
CA LEU A 207 -11.81 23.81 -16.36
C LEU A 207 -10.44 23.45 -16.97
N PRO A 208 -9.80 24.31 -17.79
CA PRO A 208 -8.50 23.97 -18.36
C PRO A 208 -7.42 23.78 -17.28
N PHE A 209 -7.42 24.59 -16.22
CA PHE A 209 -6.49 24.42 -15.11
C PHE A 209 -6.62 23.04 -14.45
N ASN A 210 -7.84 22.67 -14.03
CA ASN A 210 -8.08 21.42 -13.33
C ASN A 210 -7.79 20.21 -14.24
N LEU A 211 -8.13 20.31 -15.53
CA LEU A 211 -7.86 19.24 -16.48
C LEU A 211 -6.35 19.01 -16.65
N VAL A 212 -5.55 20.07 -16.79
CA VAL A 212 -4.09 19.96 -16.85
C VAL A 212 -3.53 19.41 -15.53
N LYS A 213 -3.99 19.92 -14.39
CA LYS A 213 -3.57 19.43 -13.05
C LYS A 213 -3.80 17.93 -12.91
N PHE A 214 -5.01 17.45 -13.20
CA PHE A 214 -5.36 16.03 -13.06
C PHE A 214 -4.69 15.15 -14.13
N ALA A 215 -4.47 15.66 -15.34
CA ALA A 215 -3.72 14.94 -16.36
C ALA A 215 -2.27 14.70 -15.91
N ILE A 216 -1.60 15.75 -15.41
CA ILE A 216 -0.23 15.62 -14.88
C ILE A 216 -0.20 14.64 -13.72
N HIS A 217 -1.13 14.78 -12.76
CA HIS A 217 -1.20 13.88 -11.61
C HIS A 217 -1.43 12.42 -12.04
N GLY A 218 -2.39 12.19 -12.94
CA GLY A 218 -2.71 10.86 -13.44
C GLY A 218 -1.58 10.21 -14.22
N VAL A 219 -0.94 10.93 -15.14
CA VAL A 219 0.19 10.42 -15.93
C VAL A 219 1.38 10.10 -15.01
N ALA A 220 1.74 11.03 -14.12
CA ALA A 220 2.85 10.82 -13.19
C ALA A 220 2.60 9.63 -12.27
N THR A 221 1.40 9.53 -11.67
CA THR A 221 1.03 8.37 -10.85
C THR A 221 1.09 7.08 -11.67
N PHE A 222 0.55 7.05 -12.89
CA PHE A 222 0.53 5.84 -13.72
C PHE A 222 1.94 5.32 -14.06
N LEU A 223 2.92 6.21 -14.24
CA LEU A 223 4.30 5.83 -14.49
C LEU A 223 5.00 5.31 -13.23
N ILE A 224 4.70 5.89 -12.06
CA ILE A 224 5.46 5.68 -10.83
C ILE A 224 4.86 4.61 -9.91
N TYR A 225 3.54 4.34 -9.98
CA TYR A 225 2.86 3.52 -8.96
C TYR A 225 3.34 2.07 -8.89
N LYS A 226 3.72 1.47 -10.02
CA LYS A 226 4.14 0.05 -10.07
C LYS A 226 5.44 -0.21 -9.30
N PRO A 227 6.55 0.48 -9.61
CA PRO A 227 7.79 0.33 -8.85
C PRO A 227 7.59 0.51 -7.35
N ILE A 228 6.83 1.53 -6.95
CA ILE A 228 6.58 1.80 -5.53
C ILE A 228 5.78 0.68 -4.89
N SER A 229 4.69 0.21 -5.52
CA SER A 229 3.91 -0.89 -4.96
C SER A 229 4.71 -2.19 -4.85
N THR A 230 5.65 -2.46 -5.76
CA THR A 230 6.49 -3.66 -5.72
C THR A 230 7.58 -3.56 -4.65
N LEU A 231 8.22 -2.40 -4.49
CA LEU A 231 9.25 -2.18 -3.47
C LEU A 231 8.69 -2.29 -2.05
N LEU A 232 7.42 -1.90 -1.87
CA LEU A 232 6.81 -1.78 -0.55
C LEU A 232 6.10 -3.06 -0.08
N ASN A 233 5.83 -3.98 -1.00
CA ASN A 233 5.33 -5.33 -0.73
C ASN A 233 6.45 -6.38 -0.52
N LYS A 234 7.73 -5.96 -0.64
CA LYS A 234 8.89 -6.72 -0.16
C LYS A 234 9.16 -6.42 1.32
#